data_AF-A0A1J3G4A5-F1
#
_entry.id   AF-A0A1J3G4A5-F1
#
_cell.length_a   1.000
_cell.length_b   1.000
_cell.length_c   1.000
_cell.angle_alpha   90.00
_cell.angle_beta   90.00
_cell.angle_gamma   90.00
#
_symmetry.space_group_name_H-M   'P 1'
#
loop_
_entity.id
_entity.type
_entity.pdbx_description
1 polymer ?
#
loop_
_entity_poly.entity_id
_entity_poly.type
_entity_poly.pdbx_seq_one_letter_code
_entity_poly.pdbx_strand_id
1 'polypeptide(L)'
;SSSYNSITKLIMYTILHMGRPKYSCHHHLLLILVIILLGVLWTSPGYASAADEHVKDFYIIYLGDRPDNGDEAIKTHISLLSSLNISQEEAQERMAYSYTKAFNAFAAKLSPHEAKKMMEMEEVLGVFRNQYRQLHTTKSWDFVGLPLTAKRHLKAERDVIIGVLDTGITPDSESFQDHGLGPPPARWKGSCGPYKNFTGCNNKIIGAKFFKRDGTVPVGEILSPIDIDGHGTHTSSTVAGALVPNASLYGIANGTARGAVPSARVAMYKVCWAKSGCADMDILAGFEAAIHDGVDIISISIGGPIADYSSDSISVGSFHAVRKGILTVASAGNDGPSSGTVTNHEPWILTVAASGIDRTFKSQIDLGNGKSLSGMGISMFDPKAKSYPLVSGVDAAKSNDDKFLARYCFSDSLDRKKVKGRVMLCRMGGGGVESTVKSYGGAGAIVVSDQYLDNAQVFMAPATTVNSSIGDAIYRYINSTRSPSAVIQKTRQVTIPAPFVASFSSRGPNPGSTRLLKPDITAPGIDILAAFTLKRSLTGLDGDTQFSKFTILSGTSMACPHAAGVAAYVKSFHPDWTPAAIKSAIITSGINIFYNLKQREKAE
;
A
#
# COMPACT_ATOMS: atom_id res chain seq x y z
N SER A 1 14.35 -20.53 -29.43
CA SER A 1 13.55 -21.78 -29.40
C SER A 1 14.44 -22.97 -29.04
N SER A 2 14.52 -23.36 -27.76
CA SER A 2 15.08 -24.66 -27.32
C SER A 2 14.86 -24.86 -25.82
N SER A 3 13.64 -25.19 -25.39
CA SER A 3 13.39 -25.60 -23.98
C SER A 3 12.20 -26.54 -23.77
N TYR A 4 11.46 -26.89 -24.82
CA TYR A 4 10.30 -27.80 -24.75
C TYR A 4 10.65 -29.30 -24.71
N ASN A 5 11.92 -29.67 -24.92
CA ASN A 5 12.30 -31.05 -25.24
C ASN A 5 12.65 -31.95 -24.02
N SER A 6 12.73 -31.39 -22.81
CA SER A 6 13.07 -32.15 -21.59
C SER A 6 11.86 -32.74 -20.87
N ILE A 7 10.70 -32.07 -20.92
CA ILE A 7 9.48 -32.51 -20.22
C ILE A 7 8.87 -33.73 -20.92
N THR A 8 8.81 -33.72 -22.25
CA THR A 8 8.23 -34.80 -23.06
C THR A 8 8.97 -36.13 -22.87
N LYS A 9 10.30 -36.09 -22.73
CA LYS A 9 11.11 -37.30 -22.45
C LYS A 9 10.85 -37.88 -21.06
N LEU A 10 10.63 -37.04 -20.05
CA LEU A 10 10.36 -37.49 -18.68
C LEU A 10 8.99 -38.18 -18.55
N ILE A 11 7.98 -37.65 -19.24
CA ILE A 11 6.63 -38.25 -19.29
C ILE A 11 6.68 -39.62 -19.99
N MET A 12 7.36 -39.71 -21.14
CA MET A 12 7.43 -40.95 -21.92
C MET A 12 8.17 -42.08 -21.19
N TYR A 13 9.22 -41.75 -20.42
CA TYR A 13 9.95 -42.72 -19.59
C TYR A 13 9.08 -43.28 -18.44
N THR A 14 8.21 -42.44 -17.87
CA THR A 14 7.33 -42.82 -16.75
C THR A 14 6.21 -43.79 -17.18
N ILE A 15 5.72 -43.66 -18.41
CA ILE A 15 4.65 -44.51 -18.97
C ILE A 15 5.17 -45.92 -19.32
N LEU A 16 6.43 -46.06 -19.73
CA LEU A 16 7.02 -47.33 -20.19
C LEU A 16 7.45 -48.30 -19.07
N HIS A 17 7.32 -47.94 -17.79
CA HIS A 17 7.85 -48.73 -16.66
C HIS A 17 6.83 -49.09 -15.55
N MET A 18 5.53 -48.84 -15.74
CA MET A 18 4.51 -49.31 -14.79
C MET A 18 4.03 -50.73 -15.15
N GLY A 19 4.61 -51.73 -14.47
CA GLY A 19 4.17 -53.12 -14.54
C GLY A 19 2.74 -53.33 -13.99
N ARG A 20 2.02 -54.32 -14.55
CA ARG A 20 0.65 -54.66 -14.15
C ARG A 20 0.57 -55.05 -12.66
N PRO A 21 -0.50 -54.60 -11.97
CA PRO A 21 -1.41 -55.62 -11.43
C PRO A 21 -2.89 -55.33 -11.70
N LYS A 22 -3.70 -56.38 -11.52
CA LYS A 22 -5.13 -56.47 -11.83
C LYS A 22 -5.97 -55.59 -10.89
N TYR A 23 -6.69 -54.56 -11.37
CA TYR A 23 -8.02 -54.17 -10.87
C TYR A 23 -8.79 -53.28 -11.88
N SER A 24 -10.07 -53.57 -12.05
CA SER A 24 -11.14 -52.83 -12.77
C SER A 24 -10.77 -51.92 -13.96
N CYS A 25 -11.11 -52.38 -15.17
CA CYS A 25 -11.03 -51.60 -16.43
C CYS A 25 -11.83 -50.28 -16.38
N HIS A 26 -12.87 -50.18 -15.55
CA HIS A 26 -13.62 -48.93 -15.36
C HIS A 26 -12.82 -47.82 -14.69
N HIS A 27 -11.88 -48.13 -13.79
CA HIS A 27 -11.07 -47.08 -13.14
C HIS A 27 -10.08 -46.45 -14.11
N HIS A 28 -9.46 -47.24 -15.00
CA HIS A 28 -8.59 -46.68 -16.04
C HIS A 28 -9.37 -45.89 -17.09
N LEU A 29 -10.58 -46.31 -17.45
CA LEU A 29 -11.43 -45.54 -18.36
C LEU A 29 -11.87 -44.20 -17.73
N LEU A 30 -12.23 -44.19 -16.44
CA LEU A 30 -12.53 -42.97 -15.70
C LEU A 30 -11.30 -42.04 -15.61
N LEU A 31 -10.12 -42.60 -15.33
CA LEU A 31 -8.89 -41.83 -15.22
C LEU A 31 -8.49 -41.19 -16.55
N ILE A 32 -8.66 -41.93 -17.66
CA ILE A 32 -8.43 -41.40 -19.02
C ILE A 32 -9.45 -40.31 -19.36
N LEU A 33 -10.73 -40.50 -19.04
CA LEU A 33 -11.77 -39.46 -19.20
C LEU A 33 -11.46 -38.20 -18.37
N VAL A 34 -11.02 -38.35 -17.12
CA VAL A 34 -10.60 -37.24 -16.24
C VAL A 34 -9.35 -36.55 -16.78
N ILE A 35 -8.35 -37.29 -17.30
CA ILE A 35 -7.15 -36.70 -17.91
C ILE A 35 -7.50 -35.97 -19.23
N ILE A 36 -8.45 -36.46 -20.02
CA ILE A 36 -8.94 -35.77 -21.22
C ILE A 36 -9.73 -34.51 -20.85
N LEU A 37 -10.62 -34.57 -19.84
CA LEU A 37 -11.34 -33.41 -19.31
C LEU A 37 -10.39 -32.34 -18.74
N LEU A 38 -9.38 -32.76 -17.98
CA LEU A 38 -8.32 -31.86 -17.49
C LEU A 38 -7.46 -31.31 -18.63
N GLY A 39 -7.18 -32.10 -19.67
CA GLY A 39 -6.49 -31.65 -20.87
C GLY A 39 -7.26 -30.58 -21.64
N VAL A 40 -8.58 -30.76 -21.84
CA VAL A 40 -9.46 -29.77 -22.49
C VAL A 40 -9.59 -28.49 -21.65
N LEU A 41 -9.63 -28.62 -20.32
CA LEU A 41 -9.57 -27.48 -19.39
C LEU A 41 -8.21 -26.74 -19.44
N TRP A 42 -7.12 -27.40 -19.87
CA TRP A 42 -5.78 -26.81 -19.98
C TRP A 42 -5.42 -26.30 -21.38
N THR A 43 -6.19 -26.65 -22.42
CA THR A 43 -6.07 -26.05 -23.78
C THR A 43 -7.06 -24.94 -24.04
N SER A 44 -7.84 -24.52 -23.04
CA SER A 44 -8.63 -23.30 -23.09
C SER A 44 -7.70 -22.08 -22.97
N PRO A 45 -7.71 -21.11 -23.90
CA PRO A 45 -7.02 -19.84 -23.66
C PRO A 45 -7.62 -19.23 -22.39
N GLY A 46 -6.76 -18.70 -21.52
CA GLY A 46 -7.12 -18.41 -20.14
C GLY A 46 -8.39 -17.58 -20.01
N TYR A 47 -9.18 -17.88 -18.97
CA TYR A 47 -10.29 -17.04 -18.53
C TYR A 47 -9.76 -15.66 -18.08
N ALA A 48 -9.50 -14.80 -19.05
CA ALA A 48 -10.00 -13.45 -18.94
C ALA A 48 -11.49 -13.58 -18.62
N SER A 49 -11.95 -12.86 -17.60
CA SER A 49 -13.37 -12.56 -17.52
C SER A 49 -13.74 -11.92 -18.85
N ALA A 50 -14.53 -12.62 -19.67
CA ALA A 50 -15.34 -11.95 -20.67
C ALA A 50 -16.17 -10.95 -19.86
N ALA A 51 -15.84 -9.67 -19.99
CA ALA A 51 -16.71 -8.63 -19.50
C ALA A 51 -18.02 -8.81 -20.27
N ASP A 52 -19.11 -9.07 -19.56
CA ASP A 52 -20.45 -9.14 -20.16
C ASP A 52 -20.63 -7.86 -20.99
N GLU A 53 -20.82 -8.02 -22.30
CA GLU A 53 -20.71 -6.95 -23.29
C GLU A 53 -21.75 -5.83 -23.07
N HIS A 54 -22.75 -6.12 -22.24
CA HIS A 54 -23.82 -5.22 -21.83
C HIS A 54 -23.62 -4.55 -20.45
N VAL A 55 -22.65 -5.00 -19.62
CA VAL A 55 -22.41 -4.40 -18.30
C VAL A 55 -21.58 -3.13 -18.44
N LYS A 56 -22.20 -1.99 -18.15
CA LYS A 56 -21.56 -0.68 -18.18
C LYS A 56 -20.71 -0.42 -16.92
N ASP A 57 -19.46 -0.03 -17.13
CA ASP A 57 -18.47 0.32 -16.09
C ASP A 57 -17.97 1.77 -16.32
N PHE A 58 -17.18 2.33 -15.40
CA PHE A 58 -16.63 3.67 -15.55
C PHE A 58 -15.36 3.67 -16.42
N TYR A 59 -15.37 4.53 -17.44
CA TYR A 59 -14.25 4.82 -18.32
C TYR A 59 -13.92 6.32 -18.28
N ILE A 60 -12.66 6.64 -18.53
CA ILE A 60 -12.14 8.00 -18.66
C ILE A 60 -11.81 8.24 -20.13
N ILE A 61 -12.35 9.33 -20.68
CA ILE A 61 -12.18 9.77 -22.06
C ILE A 61 -11.29 11.01 -22.01
N TYR A 62 -10.09 10.90 -22.55
CA TYR A 62 -9.06 11.95 -22.51
C TYR A 62 -8.98 12.69 -23.85
N LEU A 63 -9.10 14.02 -23.81
CA LEU A 63 -9.17 14.91 -24.98
C LEU A 63 -7.94 15.85 -25.10
N GLY A 64 -7.04 15.84 -24.12
CA GLY A 64 -5.78 16.59 -24.18
C GLY A 64 -5.64 17.75 -23.21
N ASP A 65 -5.15 18.88 -23.72
CA ASP A 65 -4.80 20.08 -22.96
C ASP A 65 -6.02 20.88 -22.51
N ARG A 66 -5.87 21.69 -21.45
CA ARG A 66 -6.97 22.45 -20.83
C ARG A 66 -7.76 23.25 -21.88
N PRO A 67 -9.10 23.18 -21.90
CA PRO A 67 -9.91 24.03 -22.76
C PRO A 67 -9.76 25.51 -22.39
N ASP A 68 -10.06 26.38 -23.35
CA ASP A 68 -10.10 27.83 -23.14
C ASP A 68 -11.28 28.26 -22.27
N ASN A 69 -12.43 27.59 -22.44
CA ASN A 69 -13.68 27.86 -21.72
C ASN A 69 -14.25 26.57 -21.09
N GLY A 70 -14.35 26.54 -19.76
CA GLY A 70 -14.76 25.35 -19.01
C GLY A 70 -16.24 24.99 -19.16
N ASP A 71 -17.14 25.97 -19.26
CA ASP A 71 -18.58 25.73 -19.41
C ASP A 71 -18.93 25.23 -20.81
N GLU A 72 -18.16 25.66 -21.80
CA GLU A 72 -18.24 25.21 -23.19
C GLU A 72 -17.66 23.80 -23.34
N ALA A 73 -16.54 23.49 -22.67
CA ALA A 73 -16.00 22.13 -22.60
C ALA A 73 -16.99 21.14 -21.96
N ILE A 74 -17.72 21.51 -20.90
CA ILE A 74 -18.77 20.65 -20.34
C ILE A 74 -19.85 20.33 -21.39
N LYS A 75 -20.29 21.31 -22.18
CA LYS A 75 -21.24 21.09 -23.28
C LYS A 75 -20.65 20.19 -24.37
N THR A 76 -19.39 20.38 -24.71
CA THR A 76 -18.66 19.53 -25.66
C THR A 76 -18.57 18.09 -25.17
N HIS A 77 -18.28 17.85 -23.88
CA HIS A 77 -18.24 16.50 -23.30
C HIS A 77 -19.60 15.79 -23.36
N ILE A 78 -20.68 16.50 -23.03
CA ILE A 78 -22.05 15.97 -23.14
C ILE A 78 -22.39 15.67 -24.61
N SER A 79 -22.03 16.56 -25.54
CA SER A 79 -22.27 16.38 -26.98
C SER A 79 -21.49 15.19 -27.55
N LEU A 80 -20.22 15.04 -27.18
CA LEU A 80 -19.38 13.91 -27.60
C LEU A 80 -19.90 12.59 -27.03
N LEU A 81 -20.33 12.57 -25.76
CA LEU A 81 -20.94 11.40 -25.14
C LEU A 81 -22.31 11.05 -25.77
N SER A 82 -23.08 12.04 -26.21
CA SER A 82 -24.36 11.85 -26.93
C SER A 82 -24.18 11.22 -28.32
N SER A 83 -23.00 11.35 -28.94
CA SER A 83 -22.69 10.75 -30.25
C SER A 83 -22.73 9.21 -30.26
N LEU A 84 -22.79 8.57 -29.08
CA LEU A 84 -23.07 7.13 -28.92
C LEU A 84 -24.54 6.73 -29.20
N ASN A 85 -25.32 7.59 -29.86
CA ASN A 85 -26.77 7.47 -30.08
C ASN A 85 -27.59 7.42 -28.77
N ILE A 86 -27.24 8.27 -27.81
CA ILE A 86 -27.99 8.44 -26.55
C ILE A 86 -28.50 9.89 -26.44
N SER A 87 -29.54 10.13 -25.63
CA SER A 87 -30.04 11.50 -25.44
C SER A 87 -29.04 12.35 -24.65
N GLN A 88 -29.13 13.68 -24.76
CA GLN A 88 -28.31 14.58 -23.93
C GLN A 88 -28.59 14.42 -22.44
N GLU A 89 -29.82 14.08 -22.07
CA GLU A 89 -30.23 13.78 -20.69
C GLU A 89 -29.53 12.50 -20.20
N GLU A 90 -29.56 11.42 -20.98
CA GLU A 90 -28.85 10.18 -20.63
C GLU A 90 -27.32 10.38 -20.63
N ALA A 91 -26.78 11.20 -21.52
CA ALA A 91 -25.36 11.57 -21.50
C ALA A 91 -24.99 12.32 -20.22
N GLN A 92 -25.84 13.24 -19.74
CA GLN A 92 -25.64 13.92 -18.45
C GLN A 92 -25.71 12.94 -17.26
N GLU A 93 -26.66 12.00 -17.25
CA GLU A 93 -26.78 10.98 -16.20
C GLU A 93 -25.60 9.99 -16.19
N ARG A 94 -25.09 9.61 -17.37
CA ARG A 94 -23.95 8.69 -17.50
C ARG A 94 -22.60 9.37 -17.20
N MET A 95 -22.50 10.70 -17.26
CA MET A 95 -21.26 11.44 -17.02
C MET A 95 -20.98 11.61 -15.52
N ALA A 96 -19.99 10.89 -15.01
CA ALA A 96 -19.56 10.94 -13.60
C ALA A 96 -18.83 12.24 -13.25
N TYR A 97 -18.02 12.77 -14.18
CA TYR A 97 -17.32 14.04 -14.01
C TYR A 97 -16.78 14.61 -15.32
N SER A 98 -16.57 15.93 -15.35
CA SER A 98 -15.98 16.68 -16.46
C SER A 98 -14.74 17.44 -15.94
N TYR A 99 -13.57 17.11 -16.49
CA TYR A 99 -12.30 17.76 -16.18
C TYR A 99 -12.05 18.89 -17.18
N THR A 100 -11.89 20.12 -16.69
CA THR A 100 -11.81 21.33 -17.52
C THR A 100 -10.83 22.39 -17.01
N LYS A 101 -10.23 22.19 -15.81
CA LYS A 101 -9.43 23.22 -15.12
C LYS A 101 -7.92 23.03 -15.30
N ALA A 102 -7.47 21.79 -15.45
CA ALA A 102 -6.07 21.44 -15.64
C ALA A 102 -5.78 20.82 -17.01
N PHE A 103 -6.72 20.03 -17.52
CA PHE A 103 -6.67 19.28 -18.78
C PHE A 103 -8.10 19.05 -19.29
N ASN A 104 -8.28 18.55 -20.52
CA ASN A 104 -9.59 18.29 -21.11
C ASN A 104 -9.90 16.80 -21.10
N ALA A 105 -10.93 16.38 -20.37
CA ALA A 105 -11.36 15.00 -20.27
C ALA A 105 -12.76 14.90 -19.64
N PHE A 106 -13.36 13.71 -19.65
CA PHE A 106 -14.49 13.37 -18.79
C PHE A 106 -14.47 11.89 -18.39
N ALA A 107 -15.17 11.57 -17.30
CA ALA A 107 -15.42 10.19 -16.86
C ALA A 107 -16.89 9.87 -17.07
N ALA A 108 -17.19 8.71 -17.67
CA ALA A 108 -18.56 8.30 -18.00
C ALA A 108 -18.77 6.79 -17.83
N LYS A 109 -20.03 6.38 -17.60
CA LYS A 109 -20.44 4.98 -17.47
C LYS A 109 -20.80 4.39 -18.84
N LEU A 110 -19.91 3.55 -19.38
CA LEU A 110 -19.96 2.99 -20.74
C LEU A 110 -19.87 1.46 -20.72
N SER A 111 -20.47 0.80 -21.71
CA SER A 111 -20.13 -0.60 -22.03
C SER A 111 -18.74 -0.68 -22.69
N PRO A 112 -18.08 -1.85 -22.73
CA PRO A 112 -16.82 -2.02 -23.44
C PRO A 112 -16.90 -1.63 -24.94
N HIS A 113 -18.04 -1.89 -25.59
CA HIS A 113 -18.29 -1.50 -26.98
C HIS A 113 -18.46 0.02 -27.14
N GLU A 114 -19.18 0.68 -26.22
CA GLU A 114 -19.32 2.13 -26.18
C GLU A 114 -17.96 2.81 -25.96
N ALA A 115 -17.15 2.31 -25.02
CA ALA A 115 -15.79 2.81 -24.76
C ALA A 115 -14.88 2.68 -25.98
N LYS A 116 -14.99 1.59 -26.75
CA LYS A 116 -14.26 1.41 -28.01
C LYS A 116 -14.67 2.44 -29.07
N LYS A 117 -15.97 2.70 -29.25
CA LYS A 117 -16.45 3.74 -30.18
C LYS A 117 -15.91 5.13 -29.82
N MET A 118 -15.85 5.47 -28.54
CA MET A 118 -15.24 6.73 -28.09
C MET A 118 -13.76 6.82 -28.50
N MET A 119 -13.01 5.71 -28.44
CA MET A 119 -11.61 5.66 -28.84
C MET A 119 -11.38 5.78 -30.36
N GLU A 120 -12.43 5.60 -31.16
CA GLU A 120 -12.39 5.72 -32.63
C GLU A 120 -12.70 7.16 -33.12
N MET A 121 -12.97 8.10 -32.20
CA MET A 121 -13.26 9.53 -32.51
C MET A 121 -11.97 10.37 -32.60
N GLU A 122 -11.92 11.30 -33.55
CA GLU A 122 -10.72 12.11 -33.84
C GLU A 122 -10.30 13.02 -32.67
N GLU A 123 -11.27 13.47 -31.88
CA GLU A 123 -11.08 14.33 -30.71
C GLU A 123 -10.57 13.58 -29.47
N VAL A 124 -10.60 12.23 -29.48
CA VAL A 124 -10.30 11.39 -28.32
C VAL A 124 -8.88 10.84 -28.39
N LEU A 125 -8.01 11.37 -27.53
CA LEU A 125 -6.60 10.98 -27.44
C LEU A 125 -6.38 9.69 -26.63
N GLY A 126 -7.39 9.23 -25.89
CA GLY A 126 -7.34 7.95 -25.17
C GLY A 126 -8.62 7.64 -24.41
N VAL A 127 -8.90 6.34 -24.27
CA VAL A 127 -9.98 5.82 -23.42
C VAL A 127 -9.42 4.72 -22.52
N PHE A 128 -9.64 4.81 -21.21
CA PHE A 128 -9.17 3.81 -20.26
C PHE A 128 -10.19 3.51 -19.16
N ARG A 129 -10.23 2.25 -18.72
CA ARG A 129 -11.16 1.74 -17.70
C ARG A 129 -10.68 2.13 -16.32
N ASN A 130 -11.60 2.54 -15.45
CA ASN A 130 -11.31 2.90 -14.06
C ASN A 130 -10.84 1.70 -13.22
N GLN A 131 -9.67 1.82 -12.59
CA GLN A 131 -9.06 0.83 -11.69
C GLN A 131 -8.94 1.36 -10.25
N TYR A 132 -8.51 0.47 -9.34
CA TYR A 132 -8.34 0.75 -7.91
C TYR A 132 -6.90 0.44 -7.42
N ARG A 133 -6.41 1.23 -6.47
CA ARG A 133 -4.96 1.37 -6.14
C ARG A 133 -4.64 1.24 -4.61
N GLN A 134 -3.38 1.00 -4.20
CA GLN A 134 -2.95 0.56 -2.83
C GLN A 134 -1.96 1.47 -2.01
N LEU A 135 -1.69 1.12 -0.72
CA LEU A 135 -1.21 1.98 0.40
C LEU A 135 -0.13 1.32 1.33
N HIS A 136 0.89 2.04 1.84
CA HIS A 136 2.13 1.51 2.50
C HIS A 136 3.04 2.59 3.21
N THR A 137 4.08 2.25 4.02
CA THR A 137 4.48 3.06 5.23
C THR A 137 5.95 2.88 5.86
N THR A 138 6.69 3.88 6.38
CA THR A 138 7.51 3.78 7.64
C THR A 138 8.91 4.49 7.86
N LYS A 139 9.72 4.14 8.93
CA LYS A 139 10.63 5.04 9.79
C LYS A 139 11.90 5.62 9.16
N SER A 140 12.31 6.85 9.54
CA SER A 140 13.24 7.61 8.68
C SER A 140 14.21 8.68 9.26
N TRP A 141 13.73 9.81 9.79
CA TRP A 141 14.39 11.10 9.49
C TRP A 141 15.82 11.28 10.04
N ASP A 142 16.11 10.85 11.28
CA ASP A 142 17.49 10.90 11.80
C ASP A 142 18.42 9.94 11.05
N PHE A 143 17.89 8.79 10.60
CA PHE A 143 18.64 7.77 9.88
C PHE A 143 19.04 8.22 8.46
N VAL A 144 18.22 9.06 7.81
CA VAL A 144 18.58 9.69 6.52
C VAL A 144 19.39 10.99 6.67
N GLY A 145 19.86 11.32 7.88
CA GLY A 145 20.71 12.49 8.12
C GLY A 145 19.97 13.83 8.17
N LEU A 146 18.65 13.84 8.43
CA LEU A 146 17.85 15.05 8.63
C LEU A 146 17.43 15.19 10.12
N PRO A 147 18.37 15.56 11.02
CA PRO A 147 18.08 15.71 12.45
C PRO A 147 17.19 16.93 12.73
N LEU A 148 16.66 17.01 13.95
CA LEU A 148 15.88 18.17 14.42
C LEU A 148 16.64 19.51 14.33
N THR A 149 17.97 19.46 14.39
CA THR A 149 18.89 20.61 14.27
C THR A 149 19.26 20.98 12.83
N ALA A 150 18.73 20.29 11.82
CA ALA A 150 19.01 20.59 10.42
C ALA A 150 18.69 22.06 10.08
N LYS A 151 19.56 22.70 9.28
CA LYS A 151 19.36 24.07 8.80
C LYS A 151 18.03 24.17 8.04
N ARG A 152 17.20 25.16 8.34
CA ARG A 152 15.90 25.39 7.66
C ARG A 152 15.75 26.84 7.23
N HIS A 153 15.23 27.06 6.03
CA HIS A 153 14.80 28.39 5.59
C HIS A 153 13.32 28.59 5.95
N LEU A 154 13.05 28.70 7.26
CA LEU A 154 11.69 28.60 7.84
C LEU A 154 10.65 29.51 7.18
N LYS A 155 11.04 30.71 6.71
CA LYS A 155 10.12 31.61 6.00
C LYS A 155 9.60 30.97 4.70
N ALA A 156 10.48 30.43 3.86
CA ALA A 156 10.06 29.76 2.63
C ALA A 156 9.49 28.36 2.90
N GLU A 157 9.97 27.63 3.92
CA GLU A 157 9.37 26.33 4.30
C GLU A 157 7.89 26.49 4.65
N ARG A 158 7.52 27.59 5.33
CA ARG A 158 6.11 27.97 5.61
C ARG A 158 5.30 28.37 4.39
N ASP A 159 5.95 28.68 3.27
CA ASP A 159 5.29 29.02 2.01
C ASP A 159 5.18 27.82 1.06
N VAL A 160 5.85 26.69 1.35
CA VAL A 160 5.71 25.43 0.59
C VAL A 160 4.38 24.75 0.94
N ILE A 161 3.64 24.33 -0.09
CA ILE A 161 2.35 23.66 -0.01
C ILE A 161 2.46 22.28 -0.66
N ILE A 162 2.18 21.23 0.11
CA ILE A 162 2.26 19.85 -0.34
C ILE A 162 0.84 19.30 -0.51
N GLY A 163 0.50 18.93 -1.75
CA GLY A 163 -0.70 18.18 -2.06
C GLY A 163 -0.50 16.71 -1.73
N VAL A 164 -1.43 16.12 -0.98
CA VAL A 164 -1.42 14.70 -0.64
C VAL A 164 -2.69 14.06 -1.19
N LEU A 165 -2.54 13.11 -2.12
CA LEU A 165 -3.64 12.32 -2.69
C LEU A 165 -3.69 10.97 -1.98
N ASP A 166 -4.73 10.74 -1.18
CA ASP A 166 -4.78 9.61 -0.23
C ASP A 166 -6.21 9.29 0.31
N THR A 167 -6.32 8.61 1.46
CA THR A 167 -7.57 8.23 2.15
C THR A 167 -8.23 9.34 2.97
N GLY A 168 -7.64 10.53 3.01
CA GLY A 168 -8.10 11.66 3.82
C GLY A 168 -7.13 12.04 4.93
N ILE A 169 -7.57 12.91 5.83
CA ILE A 169 -6.76 13.38 6.97
C ILE A 169 -7.57 13.39 8.28
N THR A 170 -6.89 13.17 9.40
CA THR A 170 -7.42 13.31 10.76
C THR A 170 -7.01 14.70 11.30
N PRO A 171 -7.82 15.77 11.15
CA PRO A 171 -7.37 17.15 11.35
C PRO A 171 -7.06 17.51 12.81
N ASP A 172 -7.64 16.79 13.76
CA ASP A 172 -7.44 16.91 15.21
C ASP A 172 -6.18 16.20 15.73
N SER A 173 -5.40 15.57 14.84
CA SER A 173 -4.11 14.97 15.19
C SER A 173 -3.09 16.03 15.63
N GLU A 174 -2.32 15.72 16.67
CA GLU A 174 -1.22 16.56 17.18
C GLU A 174 -0.16 16.84 16.09
N SER A 175 -0.01 15.95 15.11
CA SER A 175 0.88 16.15 13.96
C SER A 175 0.40 17.25 12.99
N PHE A 176 -0.81 17.77 13.14
CA PHE A 176 -1.36 18.84 12.31
C PHE A 176 -1.77 20.10 13.08
N GLN A 177 -1.25 20.27 14.30
CA GLN A 177 -1.26 21.56 14.97
C GLN A 177 -0.50 22.61 14.16
N ASP A 178 -0.97 23.84 14.21
CA ASP A 178 -0.48 24.97 13.41
C ASP A 178 0.25 26.04 14.24
N HIS A 179 0.68 25.68 15.45
CA HIS A 179 1.45 26.55 16.35
C HIS A 179 2.67 27.16 15.63
N GLY A 180 2.72 28.50 15.60
CA GLY A 180 3.80 29.25 14.96
C GLY A 180 3.70 29.38 13.44
N LEU A 181 2.62 28.93 12.82
CA LEU A 181 2.29 29.19 11.42
C LEU A 181 1.41 30.44 11.29
N GLY A 182 1.77 31.33 10.38
CA GLY A 182 0.90 32.45 9.97
C GLY A 182 -0.21 31.97 9.01
N PRO A 183 -1.01 32.88 8.43
CA PRO A 183 -2.03 32.52 7.44
C PRO A 183 -1.47 31.71 6.25
N PRO A 184 -2.32 31.00 5.48
CA PRO A 184 -1.92 30.35 4.23
C PRO A 184 -1.27 31.36 3.25
N PRO A 185 -0.33 30.91 2.39
CA PRO A 185 0.32 31.81 1.42
C PRO A 185 -0.71 32.45 0.47
N ALA A 186 -0.59 33.74 0.18
CA ALA A 186 -1.59 34.50 -0.60
C ALA A 186 -1.84 33.99 -2.03
N ARG A 187 -0.93 33.16 -2.57
CA ARG A 187 -1.08 32.47 -3.86
C ARG A 187 -2.01 31.24 -3.82
N TRP A 188 -2.37 30.77 -2.63
CA TRP A 188 -3.18 29.58 -2.42
C TRP A 188 -4.61 29.82 -2.89
N LYS A 189 -5.11 28.96 -3.78
CA LYS A 189 -6.46 29.03 -4.35
C LYS A 189 -7.36 27.89 -3.87
N GLY A 190 -6.81 26.96 -3.07
CA GLY A 190 -7.57 25.87 -2.50
C GLY A 190 -8.57 26.33 -1.46
N SER A 191 -9.59 25.50 -1.26
CA SER A 191 -10.70 25.76 -0.35
C SER A 191 -10.79 24.68 0.72
N CYS A 192 -11.51 25.01 1.79
CA CYS A 192 -11.79 24.08 2.87
C CYS A 192 -13.19 24.38 3.40
N GLY A 193 -14.16 23.57 2.99
CA GLY A 193 -15.54 23.69 3.48
C GLY A 193 -15.72 23.00 4.84
N PRO A 194 -16.78 23.36 5.59
CA PRO A 194 -17.30 22.46 6.60
C PRO A 194 -17.87 21.22 5.91
N TYR A 195 -17.51 20.03 6.38
CA TYR A 195 -18.08 18.76 5.91
C TYR A 195 -18.56 17.92 7.09
N LYS A 196 -19.23 16.80 6.82
CA LYS A 196 -19.70 15.91 7.89
C LYS A 196 -18.52 15.47 8.77
N ASN A 197 -18.63 15.76 10.07
CA ASN A 197 -17.60 15.54 11.10
C ASN A 197 -16.27 16.30 10.90
N PHE A 198 -16.19 17.26 9.96
CA PHE A 198 -14.98 18.02 9.64
C PHE A 198 -15.30 19.51 9.77
N THR A 199 -14.82 20.13 10.85
CA THR A 199 -15.19 21.50 11.23
C THR A 199 -14.54 22.57 10.34
N GLY A 200 -13.36 22.29 9.78
CA GLY A 200 -12.65 23.19 8.89
C GLY A 200 -11.14 22.95 8.88
N CYS A 201 -10.45 23.79 8.14
CA CYS A 201 -8.98 23.84 8.07
C CYS A 201 -8.38 24.75 9.15
N ASN A 202 -7.06 24.65 9.32
CA ASN A 202 -6.26 25.54 10.16
C ASN A 202 -5.07 26.07 9.34
N ASN A 203 -4.07 26.69 9.97
CA ASN A 203 -2.89 27.16 9.23
C ASN A 203 -1.92 26.04 8.83
N LYS A 204 -2.15 24.79 9.25
CA LYS A 204 -1.32 23.63 8.90
C LYS A 204 -1.90 22.83 7.74
N ILE A 205 -3.15 22.39 7.88
CA ILE A 205 -3.96 21.81 6.81
C ILE A 205 -4.74 22.99 6.23
N ILE A 206 -4.31 23.51 5.07
CA ILE A 206 -4.85 24.74 4.48
C ILE A 206 -5.93 24.49 3.40
N GLY A 207 -6.12 23.23 3.03
CA GLY A 207 -7.22 22.78 2.17
C GLY A 207 -7.49 21.31 2.37
N ALA A 208 -8.76 20.92 2.26
CA ALA A 208 -9.19 19.54 2.41
C ALA A 208 -10.39 19.30 1.50
N LYS A 209 -10.25 18.39 0.55
CA LYS A 209 -11.27 18.01 -0.44
C LYS A 209 -11.39 16.49 -0.49
N PHE A 210 -12.53 16.00 -0.98
CA PHE A 210 -12.74 14.58 -1.25
C PHE A 210 -13.40 14.40 -2.63
N PHE A 211 -13.17 13.24 -3.24
CA PHE A 211 -13.67 12.88 -4.56
C PHE A 211 -14.27 11.47 -4.48
N LYS A 212 -15.53 11.36 -4.89
CA LYS A 212 -16.23 10.07 -5.08
C LYS A 212 -17.20 10.16 -6.26
N ARG A 213 -16.66 10.18 -7.48
CA ARG A 213 -17.39 10.50 -8.71
C ARG A 213 -18.39 9.42 -9.16
N ASP A 214 -18.29 8.19 -8.66
CA ASP A 214 -19.29 7.13 -8.91
C ASP A 214 -20.57 7.27 -8.04
N GLY A 215 -20.62 8.25 -7.13
CA GLY A 215 -21.71 8.44 -6.16
C GLY A 215 -21.89 7.31 -5.12
N THR A 216 -21.09 6.25 -5.19
CA THR A 216 -21.30 5.00 -4.44
C THR A 216 -20.50 5.03 -3.14
N VAL A 217 -21.12 5.46 -2.05
CA VAL A 217 -20.46 5.57 -0.73
C VAL A 217 -20.35 4.18 -0.06
N PRO A 218 -19.14 3.68 0.23
CA PRO A 218 -19.00 2.38 0.91
C PRO A 218 -19.53 2.39 2.35
N VAL A 219 -20.03 1.24 2.83
CA VAL A 219 -20.56 1.12 4.21
C VAL A 219 -19.46 1.42 5.24
N GLY A 220 -19.66 2.46 6.04
CA GLY A 220 -18.74 2.93 7.07
C GLY A 220 -17.91 4.16 6.66
N GLU A 221 -17.97 4.58 5.39
CA GLU A 221 -17.33 5.80 4.92
C GLU A 221 -18.17 7.06 5.15
N ILE A 222 -17.50 8.21 5.07
CA ILE A 222 -18.12 9.54 5.22
C ILE A 222 -17.70 10.39 4.03
N LEU A 223 -18.67 10.99 3.33
CA LEU A 223 -18.45 12.02 2.29
C LEU A 223 -17.90 13.30 2.94
N SER A 224 -16.60 13.27 3.20
CA SER A 224 -15.83 14.23 3.98
C SER A 224 -14.34 13.94 3.76
N PRO A 225 -13.43 14.93 3.85
CA PRO A 225 -11.98 14.70 3.76
C PRO A 225 -11.38 13.89 4.92
N ILE A 226 -12.20 13.44 5.87
CA ILE A 226 -11.78 12.66 7.04
C ILE A 226 -11.21 11.32 6.63
N ASP A 227 -10.09 10.99 7.27
CA ASP A 227 -9.48 9.68 7.19
C ASP A 227 -10.21 8.64 8.04
N ILE A 228 -10.87 7.71 7.36
CA ILE A 228 -11.51 6.53 7.97
C ILE A 228 -10.56 5.31 7.92
N ASP A 229 -9.52 5.35 7.08
CA ASP A 229 -8.55 4.26 6.94
C ASP A 229 -7.34 4.44 7.86
N GLY A 230 -6.78 5.65 7.88
CA GLY A 230 -5.63 6.07 8.68
C GLY A 230 -4.35 6.26 7.87
N HIS A 231 -4.27 5.72 6.64
CA HIS A 231 -3.07 5.85 5.82
C HIS A 231 -2.76 7.29 5.39
N GLY A 232 -3.75 8.07 4.95
CA GLY A 232 -3.56 9.47 4.55
C GLY A 232 -3.13 10.40 5.68
N THR A 233 -3.57 10.13 6.90
CA THR A 233 -3.07 10.74 8.15
C THR A 233 -1.59 10.38 8.36
N HIS A 234 -1.22 9.14 8.05
CA HIS A 234 0.13 8.59 8.21
C HIS A 234 1.09 9.18 7.18
N THR A 235 0.71 9.24 5.89
CA THR A 235 1.54 9.83 4.81
C THR A 235 1.72 11.34 5.02
N SER A 236 0.63 12.05 5.33
CA SER A 236 0.63 13.50 5.58
C SER A 236 1.51 13.87 6.78
N SER A 237 1.44 13.11 7.87
CA SER A 237 2.31 13.34 9.04
C SER A 237 3.76 12.92 8.80
N THR A 238 3.99 11.95 7.90
CA THR A 238 5.35 11.57 7.46
C THR A 238 6.01 12.68 6.63
N VAL A 239 5.30 13.31 5.70
CA VAL A 239 5.89 14.36 4.85
C VAL A 239 6.07 15.67 5.61
N ALA A 240 5.05 16.10 6.37
CA ALA A 240 4.98 17.43 6.95
C ALA A 240 4.41 17.47 8.37
N GLY A 241 4.39 16.38 9.14
CA GLY A 241 3.91 16.42 10.53
C GLY A 241 4.66 17.43 11.40
N ALA A 242 3.92 18.12 12.27
CA ALA A 242 4.48 18.91 13.37
C ALA A 242 5.31 18.03 14.33
N LEU A 243 6.15 18.64 15.16
CA LEU A 243 6.92 17.91 16.18
C LEU A 243 5.98 17.46 17.31
N VAL A 244 5.79 16.15 17.46
CA VAL A 244 5.03 15.56 18.57
C VAL A 244 5.99 14.74 19.46
N PRO A 245 6.35 15.24 20.66
CA PRO A 245 7.20 14.51 21.59
C PRO A 245 6.45 13.33 22.23
N ASN A 246 7.18 12.32 22.70
CA ASN A 246 6.64 11.11 23.32
C ASN A 246 5.65 10.31 22.45
N ALA A 247 5.71 10.50 21.13
CA ALA A 247 4.95 9.70 20.19
C ALA A 247 5.43 8.24 20.29
N SER A 248 4.50 7.31 20.47
CA SER A 248 4.79 5.87 20.54
C SER A 248 3.54 5.03 20.21
N LEU A 249 3.74 3.77 19.86
CA LEU A 249 2.66 2.78 19.76
C LEU A 249 2.72 1.92 21.02
N TYR A 250 1.92 2.26 22.04
CA TYR A 250 1.93 1.59 23.35
C TYR A 250 3.35 1.51 23.99
N GLY A 251 4.13 2.59 23.86
CA GLY A 251 5.53 2.68 24.32
C GLY A 251 6.57 2.15 23.33
N ILE A 252 6.17 1.38 22.32
CA ILE A 252 7.04 0.91 21.24
C ILE A 252 7.37 2.11 20.32
N ALA A 253 8.60 2.17 19.82
CA ALA A 253 9.09 3.22 18.93
C ALA A 253 9.14 4.65 19.53
N ASN A 254 9.12 4.78 20.87
CA ASN A 254 9.03 6.08 21.55
C ASN A 254 10.10 7.10 21.09
N GLY A 255 9.66 8.34 20.85
CA GLY A 255 10.52 9.46 20.48
C GLY A 255 9.69 10.67 20.02
N THR A 256 10.31 11.56 19.24
CA THR A 256 9.61 12.70 18.63
C THR A 256 9.20 12.35 17.20
N ALA A 257 7.89 12.25 16.95
CA ALA A 257 7.34 12.16 15.59
C ALA A 257 7.37 13.56 14.93
N ARG A 258 7.59 13.60 13.61
CA ARG A 258 7.67 14.82 12.77
C ARG A 258 7.75 14.44 11.29
N GLY A 259 7.41 15.37 10.42
CA GLY A 259 7.72 15.29 8.99
C GLY A 259 9.08 15.86 8.62
N ALA A 260 9.43 15.76 7.34
CA ALA A 260 10.65 16.36 6.77
C ALA A 260 10.65 17.88 6.92
N VAL A 261 9.49 18.48 6.65
CA VAL A 261 9.24 19.93 6.63
C VAL A 261 8.08 20.27 7.57
N PRO A 262 8.29 20.27 8.90
CA PRO A 262 7.24 20.51 9.88
C PRO A 262 6.55 21.88 9.74
N SER A 263 7.17 22.85 9.06
CA SER A 263 6.58 24.18 8.83
C SER A 263 5.76 24.30 7.54
N ALA A 264 5.88 23.34 6.62
CA ALA A 264 5.17 23.35 5.34
C ALA A 264 3.67 23.11 5.50
N ARG A 265 2.88 23.55 4.51
CA ARG A 265 1.43 23.41 4.50
C ARG A 265 1.01 22.09 3.86
N VAL A 266 -0.09 21.51 4.34
CA VAL A 266 -0.71 20.31 3.78
C VAL A 266 -2.02 20.68 3.11
N ALA A 267 -2.24 20.15 1.91
CA ALA A 267 -3.52 20.16 1.22
C ALA A 267 -3.94 18.71 0.95
N MET A 268 -5.05 18.26 1.56
CA MET A 268 -5.53 16.89 1.45
C MET A 268 -6.55 16.74 0.33
N TYR A 269 -6.33 15.76 -0.55
CA TYR A 269 -7.22 15.37 -1.63
C TYR A 269 -7.59 13.89 -1.40
N LYS A 270 -8.70 13.63 -0.69
CA LYS A 270 -9.19 12.28 -0.45
C LYS A 270 -9.71 11.68 -1.76
N VAL A 271 -8.94 10.75 -2.33
CA VAL A 271 -9.26 10.01 -3.56
C VAL A 271 -9.37 8.49 -3.33
N CYS A 272 -9.01 8.04 -2.13
CA CYS A 272 -9.10 6.64 -1.70
C CYS A 272 -10.19 6.44 -0.64
N TRP A 273 -10.83 5.28 -0.67
CA TRP A 273 -11.93 4.89 0.23
C TRP A 273 -11.69 3.47 0.75
N ALA A 274 -11.79 3.26 2.05
CA ALA A 274 -11.22 2.10 2.77
C ALA A 274 -11.70 0.71 2.30
N LYS A 275 -12.82 0.63 1.59
CA LYS A 275 -13.42 -0.62 1.07
C LYS A 275 -13.48 -0.73 -0.45
N SER A 276 -13.28 0.36 -1.20
CA SER A 276 -13.24 0.32 -2.66
C SER A 276 -11.86 0.62 -3.25
N GLY A 277 -10.93 1.17 -2.46
CA GLY A 277 -9.64 1.68 -2.97
C GLY A 277 -9.77 3.07 -3.59
N CYS A 278 -8.80 3.44 -4.42
CA CYS A 278 -8.72 4.76 -5.06
C CYS A 278 -9.10 4.67 -6.55
N ALA A 279 -10.23 5.24 -6.94
CA ALA A 279 -10.70 5.22 -8.32
C ALA A 279 -9.85 6.16 -9.20
N ASP A 280 -9.43 5.72 -10.38
CA ASP A 280 -8.69 6.54 -11.36
C ASP A 280 -9.36 7.89 -11.67
N MET A 281 -10.70 7.93 -11.71
CA MET A 281 -11.42 9.19 -11.94
C MET A 281 -11.40 10.15 -10.73
N ASP A 282 -11.35 9.61 -9.51
CA ASP A 282 -11.16 10.39 -8.29
C ASP A 282 -9.73 10.90 -8.20
N ILE A 283 -8.74 10.06 -8.58
CA ILE A 283 -7.32 10.43 -8.68
C ILE A 283 -7.11 11.61 -9.64
N LEU A 284 -7.66 11.55 -10.86
CA LEU A 284 -7.59 12.67 -11.82
C LEU A 284 -8.25 13.94 -11.30
N ALA A 285 -9.38 13.83 -10.58
CA ALA A 285 -10.05 14.99 -10.01
C ALA A 285 -9.24 15.60 -8.85
N GLY A 286 -8.52 14.75 -8.09
CA GLY A 286 -7.53 15.16 -7.11
C GLY A 286 -6.34 15.90 -7.74
N PHE A 287 -5.78 15.39 -8.84
CA PHE A 287 -4.71 16.06 -9.59
C PHE A 287 -5.17 17.42 -10.16
N GLU A 288 -6.33 17.45 -10.82
CA GLU A 288 -6.92 18.70 -11.34
C GLU A 288 -7.05 19.75 -10.23
N ALA A 289 -7.59 19.36 -9.08
CA ALA A 289 -7.76 20.25 -7.94
C ALA A 289 -6.41 20.70 -7.35
N ALA A 290 -5.46 19.79 -7.15
CA ALA A 290 -4.13 20.12 -6.62
C ALA A 290 -3.37 21.12 -7.51
N ILE A 291 -3.38 20.89 -8.83
CA ILE A 291 -2.75 21.78 -9.82
C ILE A 291 -3.44 23.15 -9.83
N HIS A 292 -4.77 23.18 -9.82
CA HIS A 292 -5.55 24.42 -9.78
C HIS A 292 -5.32 25.24 -8.50
N ASP A 293 -5.29 24.57 -7.35
CA ASP A 293 -5.17 25.20 -6.04
C ASP A 293 -3.78 25.81 -5.80
N GLY A 294 -2.76 25.32 -6.52
CA GLY A 294 -1.41 25.86 -6.52
C GLY A 294 -0.45 25.20 -5.52
N VAL A 295 -0.51 23.87 -5.37
CA VAL A 295 0.49 23.09 -4.62
C VAL A 295 1.85 23.14 -5.32
N ASP A 296 2.96 22.95 -4.59
CA ASP A 296 4.31 22.92 -5.18
C ASP A 296 4.77 21.49 -5.51
N ILE A 297 4.32 20.53 -4.70
CA ILE A 297 4.69 19.12 -4.77
C ILE A 297 3.44 18.29 -4.50
N ILE A 298 3.30 17.19 -5.23
CA ILE A 298 2.29 16.17 -5.00
C ILE A 298 2.97 14.92 -4.45
N SER A 299 2.56 14.49 -3.26
CA SER A 299 2.87 13.17 -2.71
C SER A 299 1.68 12.26 -3.01
N ILE A 300 1.88 11.26 -3.88
CA ILE A 300 0.86 10.28 -4.23
C ILE A 300 1.32 8.88 -3.83
N SER A 301 0.79 8.43 -2.71
CA SER A 301 1.16 7.17 -2.07
C SER A 301 0.28 6.02 -2.55
N ILE A 302 0.09 5.97 -3.87
CA ILE A 302 -0.95 5.21 -4.58
C ILE A 302 -0.31 4.56 -5.82
N GLY A 303 -0.64 3.30 -6.10
CA GLY A 303 -0.20 2.57 -7.30
C GLY A 303 -1.09 1.35 -7.60
N GLY A 304 -0.99 0.77 -8.80
CA GLY A 304 -1.83 -0.34 -9.23
C GLY A 304 -1.36 -0.94 -10.56
N PRO A 305 -2.24 -1.59 -11.35
CA PRO A 305 -1.84 -2.32 -12.55
C PRO A 305 -0.97 -1.52 -13.52
N ILE A 306 -0.03 -2.21 -14.15
CA ILE A 306 0.85 -1.62 -15.17
C ILE A 306 0.01 -1.31 -16.41
N ALA A 307 0.04 -0.04 -16.83
CA ALA A 307 -0.62 0.48 -18.01
C ALA A 307 0.32 1.42 -18.79
N ASP A 308 -0.07 1.78 -20.01
CA ASP A 308 0.66 2.74 -20.85
C ASP A 308 0.45 4.18 -20.36
N TYR A 309 1.40 5.07 -20.65
CA TYR A 309 1.41 6.44 -20.14
C TYR A 309 0.15 7.27 -20.45
N SER A 310 -0.55 6.99 -21.56
CA SER A 310 -1.81 7.66 -21.95
C SER A 310 -3.06 7.01 -21.36
N SER A 311 -2.95 5.81 -20.76
CA SER A 311 -4.06 5.04 -20.18
C SER A 311 -3.98 4.91 -18.64
N ASP A 312 -3.02 5.57 -18.01
CA ASP A 312 -2.87 5.61 -16.55
C ASP A 312 -3.21 7.00 -15.96
N SER A 313 -4.05 7.01 -14.93
CA SER A 313 -4.55 8.24 -14.28
C SER A 313 -3.46 9.04 -13.57
N ILE A 314 -2.48 8.37 -12.97
CA ILE A 314 -1.37 9.00 -12.25
C ILE A 314 -0.38 9.55 -13.27
N SER A 315 -0.12 8.82 -14.37
CA SER A 315 0.67 9.30 -15.50
C SER A 315 0.11 10.58 -16.10
N VAL A 316 -1.17 10.61 -16.50
CA VAL A 316 -1.82 11.78 -17.09
C VAL A 316 -1.88 12.95 -16.10
N GLY A 317 -2.30 12.71 -14.86
CA GLY A 317 -2.38 13.75 -13.82
C GLY A 317 -1.02 14.37 -13.49
N SER A 318 0.03 13.55 -13.37
CA SER A 318 1.39 14.00 -13.09
C SER A 318 2.07 14.69 -14.28
N PHE A 319 1.72 14.32 -15.52
CA PHE A 319 2.19 15.01 -16.73
C PHE A 319 1.73 16.47 -16.76
N HIS A 320 0.46 16.71 -16.42
CA HIS A 320 -0.06 18.08 -16.31
C HIS A 320 0.49 18.83 -15.09
N ALA A 321 0.78 18.12 -13.99
CA ALA A 321 1.46 18.71 -12.83
C ALA A 321 2.87 19.21 -13.19
N VAL A 322 3.70 18.38 -13.84
CA VAL A 322 5.08 18.76 -14.22
C VAL A 322 5.10 19.93 -15.20
N ARG A 323 4.14 20.01 -16.13
CA ARG A 323 3.96 21.16 -17.04
C ARG A 323 3.57 22.47 -16.35
N LYS A 324 3.07 22.40 -15.11
CA LYS A 324 2.84 23.57 -14.23
C LYS A 324 3.95 23.77 -13.20
N GLY A 325 5.07 23.07 -13.32
CA GLY A 325 6.22 23.21 -12.42
C GLY A 325 6.08 22.47 -11.09
N ILE A 326 5.11 21.57 -10.97
CA ILE A 326 4.79 20.79 -9.77
C ILE A 326 5.44 19.41 -9.88
N LEU A 327 6.23 19.01 -8.89
CA LEU A 327 6.84 17.66 -8.87
C LEU A 327 5.86 16.66 -8.27
N THR A 328 5.56 15.58 -8.99
CA THR A 328 4.89 14.40 -8.44
C THR A 328 5.92 13.40 -7.95
N VAL A 329 5.77 12.99 -6.68
CA VAL A 329 6.52 11.91 -6.05
C VAL A 329 5.54 10.78 -5.78
N ALA A 330 5.90 9.56 -6.20
CA ALA A 330 5.02 8.40 -6.14
C ALA A 330 5.72 7.15 -5.58
N SER A 331 4.95 6.23 -5.01
CA SER A 331 5.47 4.95 -4.53
C SER A 331 5.74 3.98 -5.69
N ALA A 332 6.76 3.13 -5.56
CA ALA A 332 7.12 2.18 -6.62
C ALA A 332 6.17 0.97 -6.74
N GLY A 333 5.36 0.70 -5.71
CA GLY A 333 4.56 -0.53 -5.59
C GLY A 333 5.15 -1.54 -4.60
N ASN A 334 4.34 -2.52 -4.21
CA ASN A 334 4.64 -3.50 -3.15
C ASN A 334 4.56 -4.96 -3.67
N ASP A 335 4.72 -5.17 -4.97
CA ASP A 335 4.59 -6.47 -5.65
C ASP A 335 5.96 -7.15 -5.94
N GLY A 336 7.00 -6.70 -5.26
CA GLY A 336 8.32 -7.33 -5.26
C GLY A 336 8.37 -8.70 -4.57
N PRO A 337 9.51 -9.42 -4.63
CA PRO A 337 10.81 -8.97 -5.14
C PRO A 337 11.03 -9.21 -6.65
N SER A 338 10.02 -9.73 -7.36
CA SER A 338 10.12 -10.10 -8.78
C SER A 338 10.48 -8.91 -9.68
N SER A 339 11.23 -9.19 -10.74
CA SER A 339 11.61 -8.23 -11.79
C SER A 339 10.39 -7.70 -12.55
N GLY A 340 10.41 -6.42 -12.91
CA GLY A 340 9.38 -5.78 -13.76
C GLY A 340 8.04 -5.50 -13.05
N THR A 341 8.06 -5.34 -11.73
CA THR A 341 6.88 -5.12 -10.87
C THR A 341 6.65 -3.65 -10.51
N VAL A 342 7.51 -2.74 -11.00
CA VAL A 342 7.44 -1.30 -10.69
C VAL A 342 6.26 -0.62 -11.38
N THR A 343 5.52 0.15 -10.58
CA THR A 343 4.40 1.00 -10.98
C THR A 343 4.81 2.47 -10.89
N ASN A 344 3.97 3.40 -11.36
CA ASN A 344 4.30 4.83 -11.45
C ASN A 344 5.65 5.03 -12.18
N HIS A 345 5.79 4.45 -13.37
CA HIS A 345 7.07 4.23 -14.06
C HIS A 345 7.44 5.37 -15.04
N GLU A 346 6.73 6.49 -14.96
CA GLU A 346 6.81 7.63 -15.87
C GLU A 346 8.14 8.41 -15.72
N PRO A 347 8.71 8.95 -16.81
CA PRO A 347 9.96 9.71 -16.74
C PRO A 347 9.90 10.93 -15.80
N TRP A 348 8.75 11.61 -15.76
CA TRP A 348 8.52 12.86 -15.03
C TRP A 348 8.17 12.68 -13.54
N ILE A 349 7.79 11.48 -13.10
CA ILE A 349 7.54 11.17 -11.68
C ILE A 349 8.85 10.82 -10.98
N LEU A 350 9.03 11.23 -9.73
CA LEU A 350 10.03 10.68 -8.81
C LEU A 350 9.47 9.43 -8.11
N THR A 351 9.88 8.25 -8.55
CA THR A 351 9.33 6.95 -8.13
C THR A 351 10.21 6.30 -7.08
N VAL A 352 9.61 5.92 -5.94
CA VAL A 352 10.38 5.63 -4.71
C VAL A 352 10.20 4.19 -4.23
N ALA A 353 11.30 3.45 -4.18
CA ALA A 353 11.40 2.15 -3.50
C ALA A 353 11.46 2.28 -1.98
N ALA A 354 11.15 1.20 -1.26
CA ALA A 354 11.25 1.14 0.19
C ALA A 354 12.58 0.51 0.61
N SER A 355 13.27 1.17 1.53
CA SER A 355 14.37 0.59 2.28
C SER A 355 14.05 0.45 3.75
N GLY A 356 14.61 -0.59 4.35
CA GLY A 356 14.76 -0.71 5.78
C GLY A 356 15.78 0.29 6.32
N ILE A 357 15.84 0.29 7.63
CA ILE A 357 16.53 1.24 8.48
C ILE A 357 17.22 0.48 9.61
N ASP A 358 18.00 1.19 10.42
CA ASP A 358 18.72 0.63 11.57
C ASP A 358 17.83 0.08 12.71
N ARG A 359 16.53 -0.12 12.49
CA ARG A 359 15.55 -0.62 13.47
C ARG A 359 14.71 -1.74 12.88
N THR A 360 14.46 -2.75 13.72
CA THR A 360 13.35 -3.69 13.56
C THR A 360 12.64 -3.94 14.90
N PHE A 361 11.55 -4.71 14.85
CA PHE A 361 10.72 -5.07 15.98
C PHE A 361 10.73 -6.58 16.20
N LYS A 362 11.21 -6.99 17.38
CA LYS A 362 11.34 -8.40 17.76
C LYS A 362 10.55 -8.71 19.01
N SER A 363 9.80 -9.81 18.95
CA SER A 363 9.19 -10.44 20.12
C SER A 363 10.00 -11.68 20.48
N GLN A 364 10.18 -11.92 21.78
CA GLN A 364 10.89 -13.07 22.31
C GLN A 364 9.90 -14.18 22.65
N ILE A 365 10.27 -15.42 22.32
CA ILE A 365 9.50 -16.63 22.61
C ILE A 365 10.30 -17.43 23.63
N ASP A 366 9.82 -17.51 24.86
CA ASP A 366 10.45 -18.32 25.91
C ASP A 366 9.77 -19.69 25.98
N LEU A 367 10.48 -20.75 25.62
CA LEU A 367 9.98 -22.12 25.64
C LEU A 367 10.18 -22.77 27.00
N GLY A 368 9.29 -23.69 27.40
CA GLY A 368 9.36 -24.42 28.67
C GLY A 368 10.58 -25.34 28.84
N ASN A 369 11.42 -25.52 27.80
CA ASN A 369 12.72 -26.19 27.89
C ASN A 369 13.89 -25.22 28.17
N GLY A 370 13.61 -23.97 28.52
CA GLY A 370 14.62 -22.94 28.82
C GLY A 370 15.26 -22.30 27.58
N LYS A 371 14.85 -22.66 26.35
CA LYS A 371 15.32 -21.99 25.13
C LYS A 371 14.48 -20.73 24.87
N SER A 372 15.17 -19.60 24.71
CA SER A 372 14.57 -18.38 24.17
C SER A 372 14.85 -18.29 22.67
N LEU A 373 13.80 -18.05 21.89
CA LEU A 373 13.84 -17.79 20.45
C LEU A 373 13.32 -16.36 20.20
N SER A 374 13.45 -15.86 18.97
CA SER A 374 12.92 -14.55 18.61
C SER A 374 12.21 -14.59 17.27
N GLY A 375 11.01 -14.02 17.24
CA GLY A 375 10.29 -13.71 16.02
C GLY A 375 10.22 -12.20 15.77
N MET A 376 9.61 -11.84 14.65
CA MET A 376 9.34 -10.49 14.20
C MET A 376 7.87 -10.10 14.45
N GLY A 377 7.59 -8.80 14.42
CA GLY A 377 6.25 -8.23 14.54
C GLY A 377 6.02 -7.49 15.86
N ILE A 378 4.83 -6.90 15.99
CA ILE A 378 4.48 -5.93 17.02
C ILE A 378 3.34 -6.49 17.85
N SER A 379 3.72 -7.17 18.92
CA SER A 379 2.84 -7.57 20.00
C SER A 379 2.96 -6.58 21.16
N MET A 380 1.87 -5.87 21.44
CA MET A 380 1.82 -4.83 22.47
C MET A 380 1.46 -5.37 23.87
N PHE A 381 1.22 -6.68 23.97
CA PHE A 381 0.68 -7.34 25.15
C PHE A 381 1.78 -7.85 26.07
N ASP A 382 1.70 -7.48 27.35
CA ASP A 382 2.48 -8.08 28.41
C ASP A 382 1.86 -9.46 28.80
N PRO A 383 2.67 -10.53 28.97
CA PRO A 383 2.15 -11.86 29.26
C PRO A 383 1.53 -11.93 30.66
N LYS A 384 0.30 -12.43 30.75
CA LYS A 384 -0.48 -12.49 32.00
C LYS A 384 -0.14 -13.71 32.88
N ALA A 385 0.63 -14.66 32.37
CA ALA A 385 1.07 -15.85 33.06
C ALA A 385 2.53 -16.18 32.72
N LYS A 386 3.22 -16.86 33.64
CA LYS A 386 4.64 -17.26 33.48
C LYS A 386 4.86 -18.35 32.42
N SER A 387 3.80 -19.01 31.96
CA SER A 387 3.85 -20.11 31.00
C SER A 387 2.45 -20.39 30.47
N TYR A 388 2.31 -20.67 29.18
CA TYR A 388 1.08 -21.17 28.55
C TYR A 388 1.34 -22.50 27.85
N PRO A 389 0.43 -23.49 27.90
CA PRO A 389 0.57 -24.70 27.11
C PRO A 389 0.70 -24.36 25.62
N LEU A 390 1.65 -25.01 24.94
CA LEU A 390 1.91 -24.83 23.51
C LEU A 390 1.32 -26.01 22.73
N VAL A 391 0.69 -25.78 21.59
CA VAL A 391 0.16 -26.85 20.73
C VAL A 391 0.27 -26.47 19.26
N SER A 392 0.49 -27.45 18.37
CA SER A 392 0.46 -27.18 16.94
C SER A 392 -0.98 -27.09 16.43
N GLY A 393 -1.20 -26.31 15.37
CA GLY A 393 -2.50 -26.25 14.70
C GLY A 393 -3.00 -27.63 14.26
N VAL A 394 -2.10 -28.51 13.80
CA VAL A 394 -2.41 -29.89 13.38
C VAL A 394 -2.96 -30.73 14.54
N ASP A 395 -2.40 -30.60 15.74
CA ASP A 395 -2.88 -31.36 16.92
C ASP A 395 -4.19 -30.78 17.47
N ALA A 396 -4.40 -29.47 17.27
CA ALA A 396 -5.62 -28.75 17.62
C ALA A 396 -6.78 -28.91 16.61
N ALA A 397 -6.60 -29.66 15.52
CA ALA A 397 -7.65 -29.91 14.53
C ALA A 397 -8.92 -30.54 15.13
N LYS A 398 -10.11 -30.22 14.59
CA LYS A 398 -11.38 -30.85 15.00
C LYS A 398 -11.39 -32.35 14.66
N SER A 399 -11.08 -32.70 13.42
CA SER A 399 -10.99 -34.08 12.91
C SER A 399 -9.60 -34.41 12.34
N ASN A 400 -9.44 -35.61 11.76
CA ASN A 400 -8.25 -35.94 10.97
C ASN A 400 -8.22 -35.20 9.63
N ASP A 401 -9.37 -34.97 9.01
CA ASP A 401 -9.49 -34.36 7.69
C ASP A 401 -9.19 -32.85 7.74
N ASP A 402 -9.53 -32.21 8.86
CA ASP A 402 -9.23 -30.79 9.12
C ASP A 402 -7.73 -30.48 9.26
N LYS A 403 -6.88 -31.49 9.50
CA LYS A 403 -5.46 -31.29 9.85
C LYS A 403 -4.68 -30.42 8.88
N PHE A 404 -5.00 -30.49 7.59
CA PHE A 404 -4.35 -29.68 6.55
C PHE A 404 -4.65 -28.18 6.73
N LEU A 405 -5.92 -27.83 6.97
CA LEU A 405 -6.37 -26.45 7.19
C LEU A 405 -5.98 -25.95 8.60
N ALA A 406 -6.07 -26.84 9.58
CA ALA A 406 -5.70 -26.57 10.98
C ALA A 406 -4.22 -26.23 11.15
N ARG A 407 -3.34 -26.72 10.27
CA ARG A 407 -1.93 -26.30 10.17
C ARG A 407 -1.77 -24.79 9.99
N TYR A 408 -2.70 -24.14 9.29
CA TYR A 408 -2.73 -22.68 9.08
C TYR A 408 -3.59 -21.95 10.11
N CYS A 409 -4.20 -22.68 11.04
CA CYS A 409 -5.13 -22.16 12.03
C CYS A 409 -6.31 -21.38 11.41
N PHE A 410 -6.80 -21.85 10.26
CA PHE A 410 -7.99 -21.30 9.63
C PHE A 410 -9.23 -21.54 10.48
N SER A 411 -10.20 -20.63 10.38
CA SER A 411 -11.53 -20.78 10.98
C SER A 411 -12.14 -22.13 10.63
N ASP A 412 -12.92 -22.66 11.56
CA ASP A 412 -13.60 -23.95 11.47
C ASP A 412 -12.76 -25.23 11.34
N SER A 413 -11.46 -25.15 11.15
CA SER A 413 -10.58 -26.33 11.22
C SER A 413 -10.15 -26.72 12.65
N LEU A 414 -10.26 -25.79 13.61
CA LEU A 414 -9.74 -25.93 14.99
C LEU A 414 -10.80 -26.35 16.03
N ASP A 415 -10.42 -27.21 16.97
CA ASP A 415 -11.22 -27.52 18.16
C ASP A 415 -10.98 -26.47 19.27
N ARG A 416 -12.04 -25.73 19.63
CA ARG A 416 -12.02 -24.73 20.69
C ARG A 416 -11.56 -25.27 22.04
N LYS A 417 -11.80 -26.54 22.37
CA LYS A 417 -11.30 -27.17 23.61
C LYS A 417 -9.78 -27.38 23.58
N LYS A 418 -9.19 -27.57 22.40
CA LYS A 418 -7.74 -27.74 22.22
C LYS A 418 -7.00 -26.40 22.12
N VAL A 419 -7.65 -25.33 21.65
CA VAL A 419 -7.06 -23.99 21.53
C VAL A 419 -7.17 -23.16 22.81
N LYS A 420 -8.28 -23.25 23.55
CA LYS A 420 -8.57 -22.36 24.69
C LYS A 420 -7.44 -22.33 25.73
N GLY A 421 -6.92 -21.13 26.01
CA GLY A 421 -5.85 -20.88 26.98
C GLY A 421 -4.43 -21.28 26.52
N ARG A 422 -4.24 -21.69 25.26
CA ARG A 422 -2.96 -22.18 24.73
C ARG A 422 -2.30 -21.20 23.76
N VAL A 423 -0.97 -21.27 23.67
CA VAL A 423 -0.23 -20.68 22.55
C VAL A 423 -0.25 -21.67 21.39
N MET A 424 -0.53 -21.17 20.20
CA MET A 424 -0.67 -21.96 18.98
C MET A 424 0.57 -21.83 18.10
N LEU A 425 1.09 -22.93 17.57
CA LEU A 425 2.05 -22.91 16.44
C LEU A 425 1.28 -23.16 15.13
N CYS A 426 1.23 -22.15 14.28
CA CYS A 426 0.49 -22.13 13.01
C CYS A 426 1.45 -21.79 11.87
N ARG A 427 1.19 -22.23 10.63
CA ARG A 427 1.86 -21.69 9.43
C ARG A 427 1.08 -20.51 8.87
N MET A 428 1.77 -19.57 8.23
CA MET A 428 1.16 -18.46 7.51
C MET A 428 0.38 -19.01 6.29
N GLY A 429 -0.94 -18.85 6.31
CA GLY A 429 -1.83 -19.16 5.18
C GLY A 429 -2.62 -17.95 4.68
N GLY A 430 -2.47 -16.80 5.36
CA GLY A 430 -3.22 -15.57 5.18
C GLY A 430 -3.05 -14.68 6.42
N GLY A 431 -3.54 -13.44 6.37
CA GLY A 431 -3.52 -12.54 7.54
C GLY A 431 -4.49 -12.98 8.64
N GLY A 432 -4.30 -12.47 9.86
CA GLY A 432 -5.25 -12.64 10.96
C GLY A 432 -5.24 -13.99 11.68
N VAL A 433 -4.17 -14.79 11.53
CA VAL A 433 -3.99 -16.07 12.26
C VAL A 433 -4.19 -15.89 13.77
N GLU A 434 -3.66 -14.80 14.34
CA GLU A 434 -3.81 -14.49 15.75
C GLU A 434 -5.23 -14.06 16.13
N SER A 435 -5.99 -13.48 15.20
CA SER A 435 -7.41 -13.18 15.38
C SER A 435 -8.22 -14.47 15.53
N THR A 436 -8.01 -15.45 14.65
CA THR A 436 -8.66 -16.75 14.75
C THR A 436 -8.27 -17.46 16.05
N VAL A 437 -6.99 -17.46 16.43
CA VAL A 437 -6.58 -18.06 17.70
C VAL A 437 -7.24 -17.37 18.90
N LYS A 438 -7.35 -16.03 18.89
CA LYS A 438 -8.05 -15.24 19.92
C LYS A 438 -9.56 -15.55 19.97
N SER A 439 -10.23 -15.70 18.82
CA SER A 439 -11.68 -15.99 18.76
C SER A 439 -12.02 -17.42 19.23
N TYR A 440 -11.05 -18.33 19.22
CA TYR A 440 -11.14 -19.65 19.86
C TYR A 440 -10.68 -19.64 21.34
N GLY A 441 -10.36 -18.47 21.89
CA GLY A 441 -9.95 -18.28 23.28
C GLY A 441 -8.50 -18.68 23.57
N GLY A 442 -7.65 -18.76 22.56
CA GLY A 442 -6.21 -19.01 22.71
C GLY A 442 -5.47 -17.86 23.39
N ALA A 443 -4.32 -18.18 23.97
CA ALA A 443 -3.45 -17.23 24.67
C ALA A 443 -2.50 -16.47 23.73
N GLY A 444 -2.19 -17.02 22.56
CA GLY A 444 -1.37 -16.35 21.54
C GLY A 444 -0.99 -17.23 20.35
N ALA A 445 -0.33 -16.66 19.33
CA ALA A 445 0.03 -17.35 18.10
C ALA A 445 1.50 -17.14 17.68
N ILE A 446 2.22 -18.23 17.47
CA ILE A 446 3.52 -18.25 16.80
C ILE A 446 3.27 -18.63 15.34
N VAL A 447 3.52 -17.71 14.42
CA VAL A 447 3.21 -17.86 12.99
C VAL A 447 4.48 -18.19 12.21
N VAL A 448 4.56 -19.37 11.62
CA VAL A 448 5.69 -19.79 10.78
C VAL A 448 5.46 -19.29 9.35
N SER A 449 6.30 -18.39 8.86
CA SER A 449 6.26 -17.91 7.47
C SER A 449 7.46 -18.41 6.67
N ASP A 450 7.21 -18.75 5.41
CA ASP A 450 8.23 -19.03 4.39
C ASP A 450 8.60 -17.76 3.60
N GLN A 451 7.97 -16.61 3.89
CA GLN A 451 8.28 -15.30 3.29
C GLN A 451 9.47 -14.64 3.99
N TYR A 452 10.04 -13.62 3.34
CA TYR A 452 11.05 -12.76 3.95
C TYR A 452 10.45 -12.05 5.19
N LEU A 453 11.14 -12.17 6.32
CA LEU A 453 10.79 -11.49 7.56
C LEU A 453 11.63 -10.22 7.67
N ASP A 454 11.19 -9.18 6.97
CA ASP A 454 11.87 -7.89 6.90
C ASP A 454 10.96 -6.68 7.18
N ASN A 455 9.67 -6.91 7.49
CA ASN A 455 8.74 -5.92 8.03
C ASN A 455 7.93 -6.47 9.22
N ALA A 456 7.47 -5.57 10.11
CA ALA A 456 6.83 -5.95 11.35
C ALA A 456 5.30 -5.74 11.31
N GLN A 457 4.53 -6.85 11.24
CA GLN A 457 3.07 -6.81 11.36
C GLN A 457 2.63 -6.42 12.78
N VAL A 458 1.61 -5.55 12.89
CA VAL A 458 0.89 -5.29 14.15
C VAL A 458 -0.15 -6.39 14.39
N PHE A 459 -0.16 -6.94 15.61
CA PHE A 459 -1.04 -8.05 15.98
C PHE A 459 -2.18 -7.63 16.90
N MET A 460 -3.37 -8.23 16.72
CA MET A 460 -4.53 -7.99 17.60
C MET A 460 -4.61 -8.90 18.84
N ALA A 461 -3.60 -9.73 19.05
CA ALA A 461 -3.41 -10.64 20.17
C ALA A 461 -1.90 -10.87 20.45
N PRO A 462 -1.51 -11.54 21.55
CA PRO A 462 -0.13 -11.97 21.76
C PRO A 462 0.34 -12.86 20.60
N ALA A 463 1.28 -12.40 19.79
CA ALA A 463 1.70 -13.12 18.58
C ALA A 463 3.07 -12.69 18.06
N THR A 464 3.72 -13.55 17.29
CA THR A 464 4.96 -13.23 16.56
C THR A 464 5.19 -14.16 15.37
N THR A 465 5.82 -13.63 14.32
CA THR A 465 6.16 -14.40 13.11
C THR A 465 7.60 -14.91 13.17
N VAL A 466 7.83 -16.18 12.84
CA VAL A 466 9.13 -16.83 12.80
C VAL A 466 9.38 -17.47 11.43
N ASN A 467 10.63 -17.65 11.03
CA ASN A 467 10.97 -18.35 9.79
C ASN A 467 10.80 -19.87 9.95
N SER A 468 10.82 -20.60 8.84
CA SER A 468 10.64 -22.06 8.80
C SER A 468 11.63 -22.81 9.71
N SER A 469 12.90 -22.41 9.75
CA SER A 469 13.92 -23.05 10.61
C SER A 469 13.64 -22.92 12.11
N ILE A 470 13.12 -21.77 12.56
CA ILE A 470 12.70 -21.56 13.95
C ILE A 470 11.38 -22.30 14.20
N GLY A 471 10.44 -22.26 13.26
CA GLY A 471 9.18 -23.01 13.31
C GLY A 471 9.39 -24.52 13.50
N ASP A 472 10.30 -25.11 12.73
CA ASP A 472 10.67 -26.53 12.83
C ASP A 472 11.33 -26.87 14.17
N ALA A 473 12.11 -25.95 14.74
CA ALA A 473 12.70 -26.13 16.06
C ALA A 473 11.64 -26.13 17.17
N ILE A 474 10.63 -25.26 17.07
CA ILE A 474 9.48 -25.22 17.97
C ILE A 474 8.60 -26.47 17.79
N TYR A 475 8.35 -26.90 16.55
CA TYR A 475 7.59 -28.12 16.26
C TYR A 475 8.27 -29.38 16.81
N ARG A 476 9.60 -29.51 16.63
CA ARG A 476 10.39 -30.58 17.27
C ARG A 476 10.34 -30.51 18.80
N TYR A 477 10.33 -29.32 19.39
CA TYR A 477 10.14 -29.17 20.83
C TYR A 477 8.74 -29.64 21.29
N ILE A 478 7.67 -29.27 20.59
CA ILE A 478 6.29 -29.74 20.90
C ILE A 478 6.24 -31.26 20.97
N ASN A 479 6.87 -31.96 20.02
CA ASN A 479 6.90 -33.43 19.98
C ASN A 479 7.88 -34.09 20.96
N SER A 480 8.77 -33.32 21.61
CA SER A 480 9.79 -33.84 22.53
C SER A 480 9.33 -34.00 23.99
N THR A 481 8.15 -33.47 24.34
CA THR A 481 7.62 -33.50 25.72
C THR A 481 6.10 -33.66 25.73
N ARG A 482 5.54 -34.16 26.84
CA ARG A 482 4.09 -34.26 27.05
C ARG A 482 3.44 -32.95 27.51
N SER A 483 4.24 -31.99 27.97
CA SER A 483 3.80 -30.69 28.50
C SER A 483 4.57 -29.51 27.87
N PRO A 484 4.58 -29.36 26.53
CA PRO A 484 5.23 -28.23 25.89
C PRO A 484 4.55 -26.92 26.27
N SER A 485 5.34 -25.86 26.45
CA SER A 485 4.84 -24.54 26.82
C SER A 485 5.66 -23.42 26.18
N ALA A 486 5.03 -22.25 26.06
CA ALA A 486 5.66 -21.04 25.55
C ALA A 486 5.10 -19.78 26.22
N VAL A 487 5.89 -18.71 26.22
CA VAL A 487 5.45 -17.33 26.47
C VAL A 487 5.90 -16.46 25.31
N ILE A 488 4.99 -15.66 24.77
CA ILE A 488 5.30 -14.61 23.79
C ILE A 488 5.45 -13.31 24.59
N GLN A 489 6.64 -12.74 24.55
CA GLN A 489 6.96 -11.48 25.25
C GLN A 489 6.51 -10.27 24.44
N LYS A 490 6.23 -9.17 25.12
CA LYS A 490 5.99 -7.87 24.49
C LYS A 490 7.15 -7.49 23.57
N THR A 491 6.81 -6.93 22.41
CA THR A 491 7.79 -6.57 21.39
C THR A 491 8.73 -5.47 21.88
N ARG A 492 10.02 -5.64 21.60
CA ARG A 492 11.07 -4.63 21.81
C ARG A 492 11.66 -4.15 20.49
N GLN A 493 12.15 -2.92 20.50
CA GLN A 493 12.98 -2.37 19.43
C GLN A 493 14.37 -3.03 19.45
N VAL A 494 14.92 -3.38 18.28
CA VAL A 494 16.29 -3.91 18.14
C VAL A 494 16.98 -3.24 16.96
N THR A 495 18.27 -2.94 17.09
CA THR A 495 19.10 -2.37 16.02
C THR A 495 19.53 -3.46 15.03
N ILE A 496 19.56 -3.15 13.72
CA ILE A 496 19.99 -4.07 12.65
C ILE A 496 20.84 -3.37 11.57
N PRO A 497 21.62 -4.11 10.77
CA PRO A 497 22.31 -3.57 9.60
C PRO A 497 21.34 -2.92 8.60
N ALA A 498 21.71 -1.73 8.09
CA ALA A 498 20.86 -0.91 7.24
C ALA A 498 21.65 0.16 6.47
N PRO A 499 21.11 0.69 5.35
CA PRO A 499 19.83 0.34 4.73
C PRO A 499 19.90 -0.98 3.94
N PHE A 500 18.75 -1.62 3.77
CA PHE A 500 18.53 -2.73 2.85
C PHE A 500 17.23 -2.48 2.08
N VAL A 501 17.07 -3.03 0.88
CA VAL A 501 15.84 -2.81 0.09
C VAL A 501 14.77 -3.82 0.54
N ALA A 502 13.56 -3.34 0.85
CA ALA A 502 12.49 -4.17 1.38
C ALA A 502 12.01 -5.22 0.37
N SER A 503 11.81 -6.47 0.79
CA SER A 503 11.48 -7.62 -0.05
C SER A 503 10.29 -7.37 -0.98
N PHE A 504 9.18 -6.89 -0.41
CA PHE A 504 7.95 -6.52 -1.11
C PHE A 504 8.12 -5.34 -2.06
N SER A 505 9.13 -4.48 -1.92
CA SER A 505 9.20 -3.27 -2.75
C SER A 505 9.36 -3.68 -4.22
N SER A 506 8.56 -3.07 -5.10
CA SER A 506 8.59 -3.40 -6.53
C SER A 506 9.94 -3.09 -7.20
N ARG A 507 10.19 -3.71 -8.35
CA ARG A 507 11.48 -3.66 -9.07
C ARG A 507 11.32 -3.27 -10.53
N GLY A 508 12.35 -2.62 -11.06
CA GLY A 508 12.56 -2.53 -12.50
C GLY A 508 12.82 -3.91 -13.15
N PRO A 509 12.99 -3.97 -14.48
CA PRO A 509 13.08 -2.83 -15.40
C PRO A 509 11.76 -2.08 -15.53
N ASN A 510 11.83 -0.85 -16.04
CA ASN A 510 10.67 -0.02 -16.32
C ASN A 510 9.85 -0.66 -17.47
N PRO A 511 8.54 -0.95 -17.26
CA PRO A 511 7.73 -1.60 -18.28
C PRO A 511 7.43 -0.70 -19.49
N GLY A 512 7.32 0.62 -19.30
CA GLY A 512 7.09 1.59 -20.39
C GLY A 512 8.35 1.99 -21.16
N SER A 513 9.56 1.69 -20.66
CA SER A 513 10.81 2.01 -21.37
C SER A 513 12.02 1.20 -20.91
N THR A 514 12.62 0.43 -21.81
CA THR A 514 13.89 -0.27 -21.55
C THR A 514 15.11 0.66 -21.41
N ARG A 515 14.96 1.97 -21.69
CA ARG A 515 16.04 2.97 -21.64
C ARG A 515 16.05 3.80 -20.35
N LEU A 516 15.01 3.72 -19.53
CA LEU A 516 14.85 4.55 -18.34
C LEU A 516 14.76 3.67 -17.08
N LEU A 517 15.74 3.79 -16.19
CA LEU A 517 15.77 3.01 -14.95
C LEU A 517 14.64 3.43 -14.01
N LYS A 518 14.00 2.43 -13.37
CA LYS A 518 13.04 2.61 -12.29
C LYS A 518 13.23 1.51 -11.23
N PRO A 519 12.90 1.76 -9.96
CA PRO A 519 12.54 3.06 -9.37
C PRO A 519 13.73 4.04 -9.38
N ASP A 520 13.47 5.35 -9.24
CA ASP A 520 14.50 6.39 -9.34
C ASP A 520 15.41 6.44 -8.10
N ILE A 521 14.84 6.22 -6.91
CA ILE A 521 15.55 6.23 -5.63
C ILE A 521 14.85 5.29 -4.63
N THR A 522 15.51 4.96 -3.52
CA THR A 522 14.87 4.35 -2.36
C THR A 522 14.83 5.34 -1.20
N ALA A 523 13.81 5.22 -0.35
CA ALA A 523 13.74 5.94 0.90
C ALA A 523 13.08 5.05 1.97
N PRO A 524 13.10 5.45 3.25
CA PRO A 524 12.58 4.57 4.28
C PRO A 524 11.09 4.23 4.13
N GLY A 525 10.81 2.93 4.13
CA GLY A 525 9.46 2.32 4.18
C GLY A 525 9.43 1.09 5.09
N ILE A 526 10.40 1.05 6.00
CA ILE A 526 10.70 0.13 7.12
C ILE A 526 10.10 0.55 8.49
N ASP A 527 8.85 0.27 8.87
CA ASP A 527 8.32 0.41 10.26
C ASP A 527 8.55 1.77 11.07
N ILE A 528 7.85 2.93 10.85
CA ILE A 528 7.51 4.03 11.87
C ILE A 528 6.00 4.08 12.15
N LEU A 529 5.74 4.17 13.42
CA LEU A 529 5.16 5.34 14.05
C LEU A 529 5.00 6.67 13.27
N ALA A 530 3.98 6.80 12.43
CA ALA A 530 3.42 8.11 12.05
C ALA A 530 1.98 8.23 12.57
N ALA A 531 1.37 9.42 12.43
CA ALA A 531 0.05 9.68 13.01
C ALA A 531 -1.04 8.86 12.31
N PHE A 532 -2.07 8.46 13.05
CA PHE A 532 -3.11 7.55 12.56
C PHE A 532 -4.50 7.97 13.03
N THR A 533 -5.53 7.54 12.30
CA THR A 533 -6.92 7.81 12.67
C THR A 533 -7.34 6.98 13.88
N LEU A 534 -8.16 7.58 14.75
CA LEU A 534 -8.87 6.84 15.81
C LEU A 534 -10.22 6.28 15.31
N LYS A 535 -10.53 6.39 14.01
CA LYS A 535 -11.75 5.84 13.39
C LYS A 535 -11.61 4.37 12.96
N ARG A 536 -10.38 3.84 12.92
CA ARG A 536 -10.06 2.45 12.57
C ARG A 536 -9.24 1.81 13.70
N SER A 537 -9.47 0.53 13.98
CA SER A 537 -8.57 -0.24 14.82
C SER A 537 -7.23 -0.50 14.11
N LEU A 538 -6.17 -0.77 14.88
CA LEU A 538 -4.80 -0.83 14.35
C LEU A 538 -4.58 -1.89 13.27
N THR A 539 -5.31 -3.00 13.34
CA THR A 539 -5.28 -4.05 12.31
C THR A 539 -6.46 -3.97 11.34
N GLY A 540 -7.57 -3.34 11.75
CA GLY A 540 -8.85 -3.38 11.04
C GLY A 540 -9.49 -4.78 10.96
N LEU A 541 -9.00 -5.76 11.72
CA LEU A 541 -9.57 -7.10 11.80
C LEU A 541 -10.78 -7.12 12.74
N ASP A 542 -11.73 -8.02 12.48
CA ASP A 542 -12.90 -8.21 13.32
C ASP A 542 -12.52 -8.57 14.75
N GLY A 543 -13.04 -7.80 15.72
CA GLY A 543 -12.72 -7.97 17.14
C GLY A 543 -11.38 -7.37 17.59
N ASP A 544 -10.69 -6.60 16.74
CA ASP A 544 -9.61 -5.72 17.18
C ASP A 544 -10.18 -4.45 17.83
N THR A 545 -9.86 -4.26 19.10
CA THR A 545 -10.31 -3.14 19.93
C THR A 545 -9.18 -2.16 20.25
N GLN A 546 -8.05 -2.27 19.55
CA GLN A 546 -6.88 -1.43 19.79
C GLN A 546 -6.91 -0.21 18.87
N PHE A 547 -6.71 0.96 19.46
CA PHE A 547 -6.67 2.25 18.76
C PHE A 547 -5.47 3.03 19.29
N SER A 548 -4.82 3.82 18.43
CA SER A 548 -3.71 4.69 18.83
C SER A 548 -3.63 5.89 17.88
N LYS A 549 -3.25 7.04 18.42
CA LYS A 549 -2.94 8.25 17.64
C LYS A 549 -1.74 8.08 16.71
N PHE A 550 -0.91 7.06 16.96
CA PHE A 550 0.24 6.68 16.14
C PHE A 550 0.28 5.17 15.96
N THR A 551 0.57 4.71 14.74
CA THR A 551 0.76 3.28 14.44
C THR A 551 2.05 3.03 13.69
N ILE A 552 2.54 1.80 13.69
CA ILE A 552 3.68 1.34 12.89
C ILE A 552 3.13 0.48 11.75
N LEU A 553 3.54 0.77 10.53
CA LEU A 553 3.12 0.06 9.32
C LEU A 553 4.35 -0.05 8.37
N SER A 554 4.28 -0.83 7.28
CA SER A 554 5.37 -0.96 6.31
C SER A 554 5.04 -0.74 4.81
N GLY A 555 5.96 -0.11 4.04
CA GLY A 555 6.08 -0.14 2.56
C GLY A 555 6.43 1.14 1.75
N THR A 556 6.40 1.04 0.40
CA THR A 556 6.87 2.09 -0.53
C THR A 556 6.10 3.41 -0.49
N SER A 557 4.86 3.38 -0.03
CA SER A 557 4.00 4.56 0.09
C SER A 557 4.36 5.49 1.24
N MET A 558 5.38 5.16 2.04
CA MET A 558 6.08 6.17 2.83
C MET A 558 7.46 6.51 2.37
N ALA A 559 8.13 5.61 1.66
CA ALA A 559 9.29 6.04 0.91
C ALA A 559 8.92 7.25 0.02
N CYS A 560 7.70 7.24 -0.55
CA CYS A 560 7.07 8.38 -1.22
C CYS A 560 7.10 9.71 -0.41
N PRO A 561 6.39 9.91 0.71
CA PRO A 561 6.44 11.12 1.53
C PRO A 561 7.81 11.40 2.16
N HIS A 562 8.73 10.42 2.27
CA HIS A 562 10.13 10.72 2.55
C HIS A 562 10.77 11.52 1.41
N ALA A 563 10.72 11.00 0.18
CA ALA A 563 11.28 11.70 -0.96
C ALA A 563 10.52 13.01 -1.28
N ALA A 564 9.19 13.06 -1.08
CA ALA A 564 8.40 14.28 -1.22
C ALA A 564 8.77 15.33 -0.17
N GLY A 565 9.08 14.89 1.05
CA GLY A 565 9.55 15.76 2.13
C GLY A 565 10.95 16.30 1.88
N VAL A 566 11.86 15.49 1.33
CA VAL A 566 13.17 15.95 0.85
C VAL A 566 13.01 16.91 -0.33
N ALA A 567 12.12 16.63 -1.28
CA ALA A 567 11.83 17.54 -2.39
C ALA A 567 11.28 18.89 -1.90
N ALA A 568 10.40 18.88 -0.89
CA ALA A 568 9.86 20.09 -0.26
C ALA A 568 10.94 20.87 0.49
N TYR A 569 11.83 20.16 1.19
CA TYR A 569 13.00 20.76 1.82
C TYR A 569 13.90 21.45 0.78
N VAL A 570 14.25 20.77 -0.32
CA VAL A 570 15.02 21.36 -1.44
C VAL A 570 14.29 22.58 -2.04
N LYS A 571 12.98 22.48 -2.31
CA LYS A 571 12.15 23.58 -2.82
C LYS A 571 12.17 24.81 -1.89
N SER A 572 12.23 24.62 -0.57
CA SER A 572 12.31 25.73 0.40
C SER A 572 13.63 26.52 0.36
N PHE A 573 14.72 25.91 -0.13
CA PHE A 573 16.00 26.58 -0.38
C PHE A 573 16.13 27.04 -1.84
N HIS A 574 15.42 26.41 -2.77
CA HIS A 574 15.48 26.67 -4.20
C HIS A 574 14.06 26.81 -4.79
N PRO A 575 13.34 27.90 -4.47
CA PRO A 575 11.93 28.06 -4.86
C PRO A 575 11.73 28.08 -6.38
N ASP A 576 12.70 28.58 -7.14
CA ASP A 576 12.63 28.69 -8.60
C ASP A 576 13.04 27.41 -9.34
N TRP A 577 13.49 26.36 -8.63
CA TRP A 577 13.88 25.11 -9.28
C TRP A 577 12.67 24.35 -9.86
N THR A 578 12.89 23.82 -11.06
CA THR A 578 11.93 22.97 -11.78
C THR A 578 11.82 21.59 -11.12
N PRO A 579 10.73 20.84 -11.37
CA PRO A 579 10.60 19.46 -10.92
C PRO A 579 11.78 18.57 -11.33
N ALA A 580 12.30 18.74 -12.55
CA ALA A 580 13.44 18.00 -13.06
C ALA A 580 14.74 18.34 -12.31
N ALA A 581 14.97 19.61 -11.95
CA ALA A 581 16.14 20.02 -11.17
C ALA A 581 16.11 19.42 -9.75
N ILE A 582 14.95 19.44 -9.09
CA ILE A 582 14.76 18.85 -7.76
C ILE A 582 14.92 17.32 -7.80
N LYS A 583 14.28 16.65 -8.78
CA LYS A 583 14.44 15.20 -9.03
C LYS A 583 15.91 14.85 -9.28
N SER A 584 16.61 15.62 -10.11
CA SER A 584 18.03 15.43 -10.40
C SER A 584 18.88 15.53 -9.14
N ALA A 585 18.74 16.61 -8.35
CA ALA A 585 19.49 16.82 -7.12
C ALA A 585 19.30 15.68 -6.10
N ILE A 586 18.07 15.15 -5.98
CA ILE A 586 17.76 14.01 -5.10
C ILE A 586 18.46 12.73 -5.58
N ILE A 587 18.39 12.41 -6.88
CA ILE A 587 18.98 11.19 -7.45
C ILE A 587 20.51 11.25 -7.42
N THR A 588 21.11 12.36 -7.84
CA THR A 588 22.58 12.47 -7.95
C THR A 588 23.30 12.64 -6.61
N SER A 589 22.58 12.99 -5.54
CA SER A 589 23.09 12.99 -4.16
C SER A 589 22.74 11.72 -3.37
N GLY A 590 22.02 10.77 -3.99
CA GLY A 590 21.63 9.51 -3.37
C GLY A 590 22.82 8.63 -2.97
N ILE A 591 22.76 8.04 -1.77
CA ILE A 591 23.81 7.16 -1.25
C ILE A 591 23.68 5.76 -1.88
N ASN A 592 24.76 5.23 -2.45
CA ASN A 592 24.81 3.86 -2.94
C ASN A 592 24.88 2.86 -1.76
N ILE A 593 23.78 2.10 -1.58
CA ILE A 593 23.60 1.11 -0.50
C ILE A 593 24.73 0.07 -0.47
N PHE A 594 25.14 -0.45 -1.62
CA PHE A 594 26.13 -1.54 -1.72
C PHE A 594 27.56 -1.06 -1.44
N TYR A 595 27.87 0.22 -1.70
CA TYR A 595 29.18 0.77 -1.38
C TYR A 595 29.37 0.95 0.14
N ASN A 596 28.29 1.32 0.85
CA ASN A 596 28.37 1.63 2.28
C ASN A 596 28.51 0.37 3.15
N LEU A 597 27.90 -0.76 2.76
CA LEU A 597 28.09 -2.06 3.43
C LEU A 597 29.56 -2.51 3.40
N LYS A 598 30.20 -2.46 2.22
CA LYS A 598 31.63 -2.84 2.04
C LYS A 598 32.63 -1.91 2.73
N GLN A 599 32.24 -0.69 3.09
CA GLN A 599 33.09 0.21 3.87
C GLN A 599 32.92 -0.02 5.38
N ARG A 600 31.73 -0.44 5.83
CA ARG A 600 31.52 -0.87 7.23
C ARG A 600 32.20 -2.21 7.54
N GLU A 601 32.10 -3.19 6.63
CA GLU A 601 32.84 -4.46 6.68
C GLU A 601 34.38 -4.32 6.64
N LYS A 602 34.90 -3.10 6.46
CA LYS A 602 36.35 -2.77 6.52
C LYS A 602 36.72 -1.87 7.70
N ALA A 603 35.73 -1.40 8.47
CA ALA A 603 35.91 -0.54 9.63
C ALA A 603 35.58 -1.26 10.95
N GLU A 604 34.81 -2.35 10.86
CA GLU A 604 34.73 -3.45 11.84
C GLU A 604 35.85 -4.47 11.60
#